data_AF-A0A9Y2AS12-F1
#
_entry.id   AF-A0A9Y2AS12-F1
#
_cell.length_a   1.000
_cell.length_b   1.000
_cell.length_c   1.000
_cell.angle_alpha   90.00
_cell.angle_beta   90.00
_cell.angle_gamma   90.00
#
_symmetry.space_group_name_H-M   'P 1'
#
loop_
_entity.id
_entity.type
_entity.pdbx_description
1 polymer ?
#
loop_
_entity_poly.entity_id
_entity_poly.type
_entity_poly.pdbx_seq_one_letter_code
_entity_poly.pdbx_strand_id
1 'polypeptide(L)'
;MKHIWGMMAAGAWLALSAPVLADVKTGVDAWQQGDYAKAIREWRPLAQAGDPDAQFNMGQAYKLGRGVQADLSTAIDWYRKATAQGHLRAEDNLGLLMFQQGDRAGAMSYLQRASMRGEPRAQYIVGTALFNGDLVGKDWVRAYALMSRAAASGLAQASTSLTQMDKYIPEDQRRQGLAMAANMDQGKGATFAAADQAPVRAAPASVPTAQLPASTPPAARAAAPAPKPATPRPQVAAATPPRPALPRPSASGGWRVQLGAFGAEANARALWSRLTAKVSGLSAYQPFLVKAGAVTRLQAGPIASSADASRLCIRIKAAGADCMPKKS
;
A
#
# COMPACT_ATOMS: atom_id res chain seq x y z
N MET A 1 80.59 -0.98 32.42
CA MET A 1 79.36 -1.57 33.00
C MET A 1 78.88 -0.71 34.15
N LYS A 2 77.79 0.04 33.98
CA LYS A 2 76.92 0.55 35.07
C LYS A 2 75.63 1.05 34.42
N HIS A 3 74.55 0.37 34.76
CA HIS A 3 73.23 0.43 34.13
C HIS A 3 72.46 1.68 34.57
N ILE A 4 71.76 2.33 33.63
CA ILE A 4 70.72 3.31 33.90
C ILE A 4 69.37 2.59 33.71
N TRP A 5 68.68 2.34 34.82
CA TRP A 5 67.27 1.97 34.90
C TRP A 5 66.56 3.26 35.35
N GLY A 6 65.56 3.83 34.70
CA GLY A 6 64.37 3.22 34.10
C GLY A 6 63.16 3.73 34.88
N MET A 7 62.63 4.89 34.53
CA MET A 7 61.29 5.36 34.93
C MET A 7 60.60 5.92 33.69
N MET A 8 59.86 5.06 32.99
CA MET A 8 58.82 5.51 32.06
C MET A 8 57.47 5.32 32.74
N ALA A 9 56.79 6.43 32.99
CA ALA A 9 55.42 6.45 33.45
C ALA A 9 54.51 5.99 32.32
N ALA A 10 53.77 4.90 32.56
CA ALA A 10 52.75 4.40 31.66
C ALA A 10 51.51 5.33 31.73
N GLY A 11 51.35 6.20 30.73
CA GLY A 11 50.10 6.93 30.51
C GLY A 11 49.06 6.01 29.87
N ALA A 12 48.07 5.57 30.65
CA ALA A 12 46.93 4.82 30.14
C ALA A 12 45.97 5.76 29.41
N TRP A 13 45.94 5.68 28.07
CA TRP A 13 44.94 6.35 27.25
C TRP A 13 43.65 5.51 27.24
N LEU A 14 42.66 5.93 28.04
CA LEU A 14 41.29 5.42 27.95
C LEU A 14 40.64 6.00 26.68
N ALA A 15 40.66 5.24 25.60
CA ALA A 15 39.88 5.54 24.41
C ALA A 15 38.39 5.30 24.72
N LEU A 16 37.65 6.38 24.98
CA LEU A 16 36.18 6.37 25.01
C LEU A 16 35.70 6.14 23.56
N SER A 17 35.36 4.89 23.24
CA SER A 17 34.67 4.56 22.01
C SER A 17 33.27 5.19 22.03
N ALA A 18 33.11 6.33 21.35
CA ALA A 18 31.80 6.89 21.09
C ALA A 18 30.95 5.86 20.32
N PRO A 19 29.69 5.62 20.68
CA PRO A 19 28.82 4.73 19.92
C PRO A 19 28.67 5.31 18.51
N VAL A 20 29.06 4.55 17.50
CA VAL A 20 28.75 4.86 16.10
C VAL A 20 27.23 4.88 16.01
N LEU A 21 26.65 6.07 15.92
CA LEU A 21 25.21 6.22 15.70
C LEU A 21 24.89 5.51 14.38
N ALA A 22 23.95 4.57 14.43
CA ALA A 22 23.50 3.88 13.23
C ALA A 22 22.98 4.93 12.23
N ASP A 23 23.47 4.84 11.00
CA ASP A 23 23.08 5.69 9.88
C ASP A 23 22.22 4.85 8.92
N VAL A 24 21.15 5.45 8.38
CA VAL A 24 20.29 4.86 7.34
C VAL A 24 21.12 4.27 6.20
N LYS A 25 22.22 4.93 5.82
CA LYS A 25 23.15 4.50 4.78
C LYS A 25 23.73 3.12 5.06
N THR A 26 24.05 2.78 6.32
CA THR A 26 24.60 1.46 6.66
C THR A 26 23.60 0.35 6.32
N GLY A 27 22.31 0.60 6.57
CA GLY A 27 21.26 -0.31 6.14
C GLY A 27 21.07 -0.34 4.62
N VAL A 28 21.22 0.79 3.93
CA VAL A 28 21.18 0.87 2.45
C VAL A 28 22.33 0.09 1.82
N ASP A 29 23.55 0.24 2.33
CA ASP A 29 24.73 -0.49 1.86
C ASP A 29 24.53 -2.01 2.05
N ALA A 30 24.03 -2.43 3.22
CA ALA A 30 23.69 -3.82 3.48
C ALA A 30 22.61 -4.35 2.52
N TRP A 31 21.58 -3.55 2.24
CA TRP A 31 20.52 -3.92 1.30
C TRP A 31 21.05 -4.09 -0.13
N GLN A 32 21.94 -3.20 -0.58
CA GLN A 32 22.57 -3.28 -1.91
C GLN A 32 23.44 -4.53 -2.06
N GLN A 33 24.06 -4.98 -0.97
CA GLN A 33 24.83 -6.23 -0.91
C GLN A 33 23.95 -7.48 -0.78
N GLY A 34 22.63 -7.32 -0.64
CA GLY A 34 21.69 -8.42 -0.45
C GLY A 34 21.58 -8.94 0.99
N ASP A 35 22.28 -8.32 1.95
CA ASP A 35 22.13 -8.62 3.39
C ASP A 35 20.92 -7.87 3.97
N TYR A 36 19.74 -8.33 3.58
CA TYR A 36 18.48 -7.73 3.99
C TYR A 36 18.24 -7.85 5.50
N ALA A 37 18.74 -8.91 6.15
CA ALA A 37 18.59 -9.07 7.59
C ALA A 37 19.38 -8.00 8.34
N LYS A 38 20.61 -7.70 7.91
CA LYS A 38 21.39 -6.58 8.45
C LYS A 38 20.71 -5.25 8.15
N ALA A 39 20.28 -5.00 6.91
CA ALA A 39 19.59 -3.76 6.56
C ALA A 39 18.42 -3.46 7.51
N ILE A 40 17.61 -4.48 7.82
CA ILE A 40 16.49 -4.36 8.76
C ILE A 40 16.93 -4.09 10.19
N ARG A 41 18.02 -4.71 10.67
CA ARG A 41 18.57 -4.41 12.00
C ARG A 41 19.02 -2.97 12.12
N GLU A 42 19.66 -2.41 11.09
CA GLU A 42 20.15 -1.03 11.09
C GLU A 42 19.00 -0.02 10.97
N TRP A 43 18.02 -0.26 10.10
CA TRP A 43 16.92 0.68 9.89
C TRP A 43 15.88 0.69 10.99
N ARG A 44 15.63 -0.45 11.65
CA ARG A 44 14.56 -0.55 12.66
C ARG A 44 14.65 0.49 13.78
N PRO A 45 15.78 0.67 14.49
CA PRO A 45 15.87 1.66 15.56
C PRO A 45 15.67 3.08 15.02
N LEU A 46 16.20 3.41 13.84
CA LEU A 46 16.04 4.73 13.21
C LEU A 46 14.58 4.99 12.83
N ALA A 47 13.91 4.01 12.21
CA ALA A 47 12.52 4.11 11.83
C ALA A 47 11.60 4.28 13.06
N GLN A 48 11.94 3.60 14.17
CA GLN A 48 11.26 3.75 15.47
C GLN A 48 11.51 5.13 16.10
N ALA A 49 12.71 5.69 15.93
CA ALA A 49 13.07 7.03 16.38
C ALA A 49 12.45 8.15 15.52
N GLY A 50 11.81 7.81 14.40
CA GLY A 50 11.10 8.76 13.56
C GLY A 50 11.77 9.07 12.22
N ASP A 51 12.96 8.52 11.94
CA ASP A 51 13.68 8.83 10.71
C ASP A 51 12.86 8.47 9.45
N PRO A 52 12.50 9.44 8.58
CA PRO A 52 11.59 9.21 7.47
C PRO A 52 12.18 8.32 6.38
N ASP A 53 13.48 8.34 6.16
CA ASP A 53 14.16 7.49 5.16
C ASP A 53 14.19 6.03 5.64
N ALA A 54 14.48 5.81 6.93
CA ALA A 54 14.41 4.49 7.55
C ALA A 54 12.97 3.96 7.56
N GLN A 55 11.97 4.80 7.85
CA GLN A 55 10.56 4.42 7.74
C GLN A 55 10.18 4.03 6.31
N PHE A 56 10.60 4.82 5.32
CA PHE A 56 10.41 4.47 3.91
C PHE A 56 11.07 3.11 3.56
N ASN A 57 12.31 2.89 4.01
CA ASN A 57 13.05 1.65 3.76
C ASN A 57 12.40 0.44 4.45
N MET A 58 11.89 0.61 5.67
CA MET A 58 11.09 -0.42 6.36
C MET A 58 9.81 -0.73 5.57
N GLY A 59 9.10 0.29 5.07
CA GLY A 59 7.94 0.10 4.20
C GLY A 59 8.28 -0.71 2.94
N GLN A 60 9.43 -0.46 2.33
CA GLN A 60 9.91 -1.19 1.16
C GLN A 60 10.25 -2.65 1.49
N ALA A 61 10.86 -2.89 2.65
CA ALA A 61 11.18 -4.24 3.12
C ALA A 61 9.92 -5.10 3.31
N TYR A 62 8.90 -4.56 3.99
CA TYR A 62 7.61 -5.24 4.17
C TYR A 62 6.84 -5.41 2.86
N LYS A 63 6.92 -4.44 1.94
CA LYS A 63 6.30 -4.57 0.61
C LYS A 63 6.93 -5.70 -0.22
N LEU A 64 8.25 -5.87 -0.12
CA LEU A 64 9.00 -6.84 -0.92
C LEU A 64 9.22 -8.19 -0.23
N GLY A 65 8.96 -8.30 1.08
CA GLY A 65 9.28 -9.48 1.87
C GLY A 65 10.79 -9.74 1.98
N ARG A 66 11.61 -8.69 2.06
CA ARG A 66 13.08 -8.79 2.11
C ARG A 66 13.58 -8.49 3.52
N GLY A 67 14.22 -9.46 4.15
CA GLY A 67 14.68 -9.35 5.55
C GLY A 67 13.55 -9.38 6.59
N VAL A 68 12.29 -9.34 6.16
CA VAL A 68 11.05 -9.49 6.93
C VAL A 68 10.03 -10.27 6.10
N GLN A 69 9.03 -10.86 6.74
CA GLN A 69 7.89 -11.44 6.03
C GLN A 69 7.11 -10.33 5.31
N ALA A 70 6.69 -10.59 4.06
CA ALA A 70 5.91 -9.63 3.29
C ALA A 70 4.58 -9.31 3.99
N ASP A 71 4.27 -8.02 4.14
CA ASP A 71 3.02 -7.53 4.70
C ASP A 71 2.73 -6.13 4.15
N LEU A 72 1.76 -6.04 3.24
CA LEU A 72 1.37 -4.79 2.60
C LEU A 72 0.70 -3.81 3.57
N SER A 73 0.03 -4.31 4.61
CA SER A 73 -0.60 -3.45 5.61
C SER A 73 0.45 -2.75 6.46
N THR A 74 1.46 -3.49 6.94
CA THR A 74 2.60 -2.92 7.65
C THR A 74 3.41 -1.98 6.75
N ALA A 75 3.57 -2.30 5.46
CA ALA A 75 4.21 -1.40 4.50
C ALA A 75 3.48 -0.05 4.37
N ILE A 76 2.15 -0.08 4.24
CA ILE A 76 1.31 1.12 4.20
C ILE A 76 1.49 1.96 5.46
N ASP A 77 1.54 1.35 6.65
CA ASP A 77 1.71 2.09 7.90
C ASP A 77 3.08 2.78 7.99
N TRP A 78 4.15 2.10 7.53
CA TRP A 78 5.47 2.73 7.45
C TRP A 78 5.53 3.87 6.44
N TYR A 79 4.93 3.70 5.25
CA TYR A 79 4.87 4.80 4.29
C TYR A 79 4.04 5.97 4.81
N ARG A 80 2.91 5.73 5.49
CA ARG A 80 2.12 6.81 6.11
C ARG A 80 2.94 7.64 7.08
N LYS A 81 3.76 6.99 7.92
CA LYS A 81 4.66 7.71 8.85
C LYS A 81 5.69 8.56 8.11
N ALA A 82 6.33 8.03 7.08
CA ALA A 82 7.30 8.78 6.27
C ALA A 82 6.62 9.93 5.49
N THR A 83 5.44 9.68 4.91
CA THR A 83 4.63 10.68 4.20
C THR A 83 4.19 11.82 5.10
N ALA A 84 3.83 11.54 6.37
CA ALA A 84 3.48 12.57 7.35
C ALA A 84 4.62 13.56 7.62
N GLN A 85 5.86 13.17 7.28
CA GLN A 85 7.07 13.98 7.40
C GLN A 85 7.52 14.56 6.04
N GLY A 86 6.68 14.48 5.00
CA GLY A 86 6.96 15.03 3.67
C GLY A 86 7.81 14.13 2.76
N HIS A 87 8.06 12.87 3.12
CA HIS A 87 8.88 11.97 2.30
C HIS A 87 8.17 11.59 0.99
N LEU A 88 8.53 12.26 -0.11
CA LEU A 88 7.83 12.18 -1.41
C LEU A 88 7.76 10.77 -2.00
N ARG A 89 8.86 10.00 -1.97
CA ARG A 89 8.84 8.62 -2.50
C ARG A 89 7.97 7.69 -1.67
N ALA A 90 7.76 8.00 -0.39
CA ALA A 90 6.87 7.21 0.47
C ALA A 90 5.42 7.53 0.11
N GLU A 91 5.13 8.81 -0.15
CA GLU A 91 3.82 9.25 -0.62
C GLU A 91 3.42 8.57 -1.94
N ASP A 92 4.34 8.52 -2.91
CA ASP A 92 4.12 7.84 -4.19
C ASP A 92 3.78 6.36 -3.99
N ASN A 93 4.57 5.67 -3.15
CA ASN A 93 4.37 4.24 -2.87
C ASN A 93 3.10 3.98 -2.05
N LEU A 94 2.73 4.88 -1.16
CA LEU A 94 1.50 4.81 -0.38
C LEU A 94 0.27 4.85 -1.29
N GLY A 95 0.20 5.86 -2.18
CA GLY A 95 -0.91 5.99 -3.14
C GLY A 95 -1.05 4.75 -4.02
N LEU A 96 0.06 4.26 -4.56
CA LEU A 96 0.07 3.04 -5.39
C LEU A 96 -0.40 1.80 -4.62
N LEU A 97 0.05 1.61 -3.38
CA LEU A 97 -0.37 0.46 -2.57
C LEU A 97 -1.83 0.55 -2.13
N MET A 98 -2.31 1.73 -1.71
CA MET A 98 -3.71 1.94 -1.36
C MET A 98 -4.61 1.59 -2.55
N PHE A 99 -4.25 2.06 -3.74
CA PHE A 99 -4.99 1.75 -4.97
C PHE A 99 -5.00 0.24 -5.27
N GLN A 100 -3.84 -0.42 -5.13
CA GLN A 100 -3.70 -1.87 -5.34
C GLN A 100 -4.52 -2.69 -4.32
N GLN A 101 -4.63 -2.22 -3.07
CA GLN A 101 -5.41 -2.86 -2.01
C GLN A 101 -6.91 -2.55 -2.09
N GLY A 102 -7.35 -1.77 -3.07
CA GLY A 102 -8.76 -1.46 -3.32
C GLY A 102 -9.25 -0.16 -2.71
N ASP A 103 -8.44 0.56 -1.93
CA ASP A 103 -8.73 1.92 -1.45
C ASP A 103 -8.42 2.96 -2.54
N ARG A 104 -9.11 2.83 -3.67
CA ARG A 104 -8.85 3.64 -4.87
C ARG A 104 -9.21 5.11 -4.69
N ALA A 105 -10.30 5.38 -3.97
CA ALA A 105 -10.74 6.75 -3.68
C ALA A 105 -9.78 7.44 -2.71
N GLY A 106 -9.37 6.77 -1.62
CA GLY A 106 -8.39 7.30 -0.68
C GLY A 106 -7.01 7.51 -1.32
N ALA A 107 -6.64 6.67 -2.28
CA ALA A 107 -5.39 6.77 -3.02
C ALA A 107 -5.31 7.97 -3.99
N MET A 108 -6.45 8.47 -4.48
CA MET A 108 -6.47 9.34 -5.66
C MET A 108 -5.71 10.65 -5.44
N SER A 109 -5.83 11.27 -4.25
CA SER A 109 -5.11 12.51 -3.96
C SER A 109 -3.58 12.32 -3.98
N TYR A 110 -3.09 11.19 -3.45
CA TYR A 110 -1.68 10.81 -3.49
C TYR A 110 -1.21 10.57 -4.92
N LEU A 111 -2.01 9.84 -5.72
CA LEU A 111 -1.70 9.53 -7.11
C LEU A 111 -1.69 10.76 -8.00
N GLN A 112 -2.58 11.72 -7.80
CA GLN A 112 -2.56 13.00 -8.51
C GLN A 112 -1.26 13.77 -8.24
N ARG A 113 -0.83 13.84 -6.97
CA ARG A 113 0.46 14.48 -6.62
C ARG A 113 1.66 13.74 -7.19
N ALA A 114 1.67 12.41 -7.09
CA ALA A 114 2.71 11.57 -7.69
C ALA A 114 2.79 11.73 -9.21
N SER A 115 1.64 11.81 -9.88
CA SER A 115 1.53 12.05 -11.32
C SER A 115 2.12 13.40 -11.75
N MET A 116 1.86 14.47 -10.97
CA MET A 116 2.46 15.79 -11.21
C MET A 116 3.98 15.76 -11.10
N ARG A 117 4.53 15.00 -10.15
CA ARG A 117 5.98 14.78 -9.99
C ARG A 117 6.59 13.89 -11.07
N GLY A 118 5.78 13.28 -11.93
CA GLY A 118 6.26 12.45 -13.02
C GLY A 118 6.38 10.96 -12.70
N GLU A 119 5.74 10.45 -11.64
CA GLU A 119 5.73 9.00 -11.38
C GLU A 119 4.91 8.29 -12.47
N PRO A 120 5.52 7.42 -13.32
CA PRO A 120 4.86 6.93 -14.53
C PRO A 120 3.63 6.06 -14.29
N ARG A 121 3.60 5.29 -13.18
CA ARG A 121 2.46 4.44 -12.83
C ARG A 121 1.30 5.27 -12.32
N ALA A 122 1.57 6.33 -11.56
CA ALA A 122 0.56 7.28 -11.11
C ALA A 122 0.00 8.07 -12.29
N GLN A 123 0.84 8.51 -13.23
CA GLN A 123 0.38 9.10 -14.49
C GLN A 123 -0.55 8.16 -15.26
N TYR A 124 -0.18 6.88 -15.37
CA TYR A 124 -1.04 5.85 -15.99
C TYR A 124 -2.37 5.67 -15.25
N ILE A 125 -2.37 5.59 -13.92
CA ILE A 125 -3.60 5.41 -13.13
C ILE A 125 -4.52 6.63 -13.25
N VAL A 126 -3.98 7.83 -13.02
CA VAL A 126 -4.75 9.08 -13.10
C VAL A 126 -5.22 9.33 -14.53
N GLY A 127 -4.38 9.06 -15.54
CA GLY A 127 -4.74 9.20 -16.95
C GLY A 127 -5.93 8.30 -17.33
N THR A 128 -5.92 7.03 -16.92
CA THR A 128 -7.05 6.12 -17.13
C THR A 128 -8.31 6.60 -16.40
N ALA A 129 -8.18 7.07 -15.16
CA ALA A 129 -9.29 7.58 -14.36
C ALA A 129 -9.97 8.79 -15.04
N LEU A 130 -9.17 9.73 -15.56
CA LEU A 130 -9.65 10.89 -16.33
C LEU A 130 -10.23 10.48 -17.70
N PHE A 131 -9.70 9.44 -18.35
CA PHE A 131 -10.24 8.96 -19.62
C PHE A 131 -11.65 8.36 -19.46
N ASN A 132 -11.79 7.50 -18.45
CA ASN A 132 -13.04 6.82 -18.12
C ASN A 132 -14.05 7.76 -17.44
N GLY A 133 -13.56 8.73 -16.67
CA GLY A 133 -14.37 9.54 -15.76
C GLY A 133 -14.74 8.78 -14.47
N ASP A 134 -13.94 7.79 -14.08
CA ASP A 134 -14.11 7.08 -12.81
C ASP A 134 -13.16 7.65 -11.75
N LEU A 135 -13.65 7.82 -10.50
CA LEU A 135 -12.93 8.42 -9.36
C LEU A 135 -12.61 9.92 -9.48
N VAL A 136 -12.43 10.42 -10.70
CA VAL A 136 -12.22 11.83 -11.05
C VAL A 136 -13.06 12.19 -12.28
N GLY A 137 -13.40 13.47 -12.44
CA GLY A 137 -14.17 13.94 -13.60
C GLY A 137 -13.45 13.64 -14.91
N LYS A 138 -14.21 13.30 -15.96
CA LYS A 138 -13.67 12.98 -17.27
C LYS A 138 -12.95 14.19 -17.88
N ASP A 139 -11.72 13.98 -18.35
CA ASP A 139 -10.89 15.00 -19.00
C ASP A 139 -9.92 14.31 -19.99
N TRP A 140 -10.30 14.26 -21.25
CA TRP A 140 -9.54 13.54 -22.29
C TRP A 140 -8.22 14.21 -22.65
N VAL A 141 -8.16 15.54 -22.61
CA VAL A 141 -6.92 16.28 -22.90
C VAL A 141 -5.87 15.94 -21.85
N ARG A 142 -6.23 16.05 -20.56
CA ARG A 142 -5.32 15.72 -19.47
C ARG A 142 -5.04 14.23 -19.39
N ALA A 143 -6.02 13.37 -19.65
CA ALA A 143 -5.83 11.92 -19.73
C ALA A 143 -4.76 11.57 -20.78
N TYR A 144 -4.88 12.12 -21.99
CA TYR A 144 -3.93 11.88 -23.07
C TYR A 144 -2.54 12.40 -22.70
N ALA A 145 -2.44 13.61 -22.12
CA ALA A 145 -1.18 14.17 -21.66
C ALA A 145 -0.45 13.27 -20.65
N LEU A 146 -1.15 12.81 -19.61
CA LEU A 146 -0.57 11.92 -18.59
C LEU A 146 -0.18 10.56 -19.19
N MET A 147 -1.01 10.02 -20.07
CA MET A 147 -0.73 8.74 -20.71
C MET A 147 0.49 8.82 -21.64
N SER A 148 0.63 9.91 -22.40
CA SER A 148 1.80 10.18 -23.24
C SER A 148 3.10 10.27 -22.43
N ARG A 149 3.07 10.94 -21.27
CA ARG A 149 4.26 11.02 -20.39
C ARG A 149 4.61 9.68 -19.75
N ALA A 150 3.60 8.90 -19.36
CA ALA A 150 3.82 7.55 -18.84
C ALA A 150 4.45 6.64 -19.90
N ALA A 151 3.96 6.71 -21.14
CA ALA A 151 4.51 5.98 -22.29
C ALA A 151 5.95 6.42 -22.61
N ALA A 152 6.22 7.73 -22.63
CA ALA A 152 7.57 8.28 -22.84
C ALA A 152 8.56 7.83 -21.75
N SER A 153 8.06 7.54 -20.54
CA SER A 153 8.86 6.98 -19.44
C SER A 153 9.08 5.46 -19.56
N GLY A 154 8.70 4.84 -20.67
CA GLY A 154 8.91 3.41 -20.96
C GLY A 154 7.83 2.48 -20.39
N LEU A 155 6.69 3.00 -19.91
CA LEU A 155 5.60 2.15 -19.42
C LEU A 155 4.80 1.57 -20.60
N ALA A 156 5.11 0.32 -20.97
CA ALA A 156 4.50 -0.34 -22.13
C ALA A 156 2.95 -0.33 -22.11
N GLN A 157 2.33 -0.51 -20.93
CA GLN A 157 0.87 -0.45 -20.79
C GLN A 157 0.30 0.92 -21.18
N ALA A 158 1.04 2.01 -20.93
CA ALA A 158 0.61 3.34 -21.32
C ALA A 158 0.66 3.52 -22.84
N SER A 159 1.72 3.04 -23.50
CA SER A 159 1.81 3.04 -24.96
C SER A 159 0.66 2.27 -25.62
N THR A 160 0.35 1.08 -25.11
CA THR A 160 -0.81 0.30 -25.58
C THR A 160 -2.14 1.01 -25.33
N SER A 161 -2.27 1.68 -24.18
CA SER A 161 -3.49 2.42 -23.83
C SER A 161 -3.69 3.64 -24.72
N LEU A 162 -2.61 4.35 -25.12
CA LEU A 162 -2.69 5.44 -26.09
C LEU A 162 -3.31 5.00 -27.41
N THR A 163 -2.87 3.85 -27.95
CA THR A 163 -3.44 3.30 -29.19
C THR A 163 -4.94 3.03 -29.09
N GLN A 164 -5.43 2.68 -27.89
CA GLN A 164 -6.87 2.55 -27.67
C GLN A 164 -7.54 3.91 -27.51
N MET A 165 -6.95 4.84 -26.77
CA MET A 165 -7.46 6.20 -26.59
C MET A 165 -7.59 6.94 -27.93
N ASP A 166 -6.66 6.72 -28.86
CA ASP A 166 -6.65 7.30 -30.20
C ASP A 166 -7.92 7.01 -31.01
N LYS A 167 -8.63 5.93 -30.69
CA LYS A 167 -9.90 5.56 -31.34
C LYS A 167 -11.10 6.37 -30.84
N TYR A 168 -10.98 7.00 -29.66
CA TYR A 168 -12.08 7.65 -28.96
C TYR A 168 -11.86 9.15 -28.76
N ILE A 169 -10.61 9.58 -28.60
CA ILE A 169 -10.28 10.99 -28.37
C ILE A 169 -10.10 11.71 -29.70
N PRO A 170 -10.87 12.78 -29.97
CA PRO A 170 -10.72 13.61 -31.15
C PRO A 170 -9.29 14.13 -31.35
N GLU A 171 -8.85 14.26 -32.59
CA GLU A 171 -7.47 14.66 -32.93
C GLU A 171 -7.07 16.00 -32.31
N ASP A 172 -7.98 16.99 -32.28
CA ASP A 172 -7.73 18.28 -31.66
C ASP A 172 -7.41 18.17 -30.17
N GLN A 173 -8.14 17.32 -29.44
CA GLN A 173 -7.90 17.06 -28.02
C GLN A 173 -6.61 16.28 -27.79
N ARG A 174 -6.27 15.33 -28.68
CA ARG A 174 -4.98 14.63 -28.61
C ARG A 174 -3.81 15.59 -28.82
N ARG A 175 -3.88 16.49 -29.80
CA ARG A 175 -2.87 17.53 -30.03
C ARG A 175 -2.71 18.45 -28.82
N GLN A 176 -3.82 18.87 -28.21
CA GLN A 176 -3.80 19.63 -26.95
C GLN A 176 -3.14 18.83 -25.81
N GLY A 177 -3.45 17.54 -25.69
CA GLY A 177 -2.85 16.66 -24.68
C GLY A 177 -1.34 16.50 -24.86
N LEU A 178 -0.86 16.34 -26.09
CA LEU A 178 0.57 16.29 -26.40
C LEU A 178 1.29 17.61 -26.07
N ALA A 179 0.68 18.75 -26.42
CA ALA A 179 1.22 20.06 -26.06
C ALA A 179 1.27 20.24 -24.53
N MET A 180 0.22 19.83 -23.82
CA MET A 180 0.19 19.83 -22.36
C MET A 180 1.29 18.94 -21.76
N ALA A 181 1.50 17.74 -22.30
CA ALA A 181 2.55 16.83 -21.86
C ALA A 181 3.95 17.46 -22.01
N ALA A 182 4.23 18.11 -23.14
CA ALA A 182 5.48 18.80 -23.39
C ALA A 182 5.72 19.94 -22.39
N ASN A 183 4.69 20.74 -22.09
CA ASN A 183 4.78 21.83 -21.12
C ASN A 183 5.05 21.31 -19.69
N MET A 184 4.50 20.16 -19.32
CA MET A 184 4.77 19.53 -18.02
C MET A 184 6.23 19.05 -17.89
N ASP A 185 6.90 18.75 -18.99
CA ASP A 185 8.32 18.37 -18.97
C ASP A 185 9.24 19.60 -18.91
N GLN A 186 8.82 20.72 -19.52
CA GLN A 186 9.49 22.02 -19.37
C GLN A 186 9.39 22.56 -17.93
N GLY A 187 8.26 22.32 -17.25
CA GLY A 187 8.04 22.69 -15.84
C GLY A 187 8.90 21.94 -14.83
N LYS A 188 9.65 20.90 -15.22
CA LYS A 188 10.65 20.25 -14.33
C LYS A 188 11.82 21.18 -13.96
N GLY A 189 11.97 22.32 -14.66
CA GLY A 189 12.89 23.41 -14.30
C GLY A 189 12.27 24.52 -13.44
N ALA A 190 10.95 24.50 -13.18
CA ALA A 190 10.22 25.54 -12.45
C ALA A 190 9.52 24.91 -11.23
N THR A 191 10.30 24.59 -10.22
CA THR A 191 9.82 24.12 -8.92
C THR A 191 8.85 25.10 -8.24
N PHE A 192 7.72 24.59 -7.76
CA PHE A 192 6.99 25.05 -6.57
C PHE A 192 6.56 26.53 -6.49
N ALA A 193 5.97 27.10 -7.53
CA ALA A 193 5.31 28.40 -7.44
C ALA A 193 3.88 28.35 -7.97
N ALA A 194 2.96 28.94 -7.21
CA ALA A 194 1.57 29.24 -7.52
C ALA A 194 0.54 28.11 -7.30
N ALA A 195 -0.11 28.23 -6.14
CA ALA A 195 -1.42 27.70 -5.81
C ALA A 195 -2.54 28.32 -6.69
N ASP A 196 -3.69 27.66 -6.67
CA ASP A 196 -5.04 28.22 -6.80
C ASP A 196 -5.42 28.97 -8.09
N GLN A 197 -6.28 28.33 -8.91
CA GLN A 197 -7.68 28.72 -9.16
C GLN A 197 -8.22 28.07 -10.43
N ALA A 198 -9.41 27.48 -10.33
CA ALA A 198 -10.20 26.96 -11.45
C ALA A 198 -11.43 27.86 -11.68
N PRO A 199 -11.89 28.00 -12.93
CA PRO A 199 -13.31 28.15 -13.20
C PRO A 199 -13.84 27.01 -14.07
N VAL A 200 -15.04 26.57 -13.72
CA VAL A 200 -15.81 25.48 -14.32
C VAL A 200 -16.44 25.95 -15.64
N ARG A 201 -16.44 25.11 -16.68
CA ARG A 201 -17.26 25.32 -17.89
C ARG A 201 -18.04 24.06 -18.26
N ALA A 202 -19.29 24.28 -18.67
CA ALA A 202 -20.30 23.26 -18.99
C ALA A 202 -19.95 22.39 -20.21
N ALA A 203 -20.40 21.13 -20.16
CA ALA A 203 -20.16 20.08 -21.16
C ALA A 203 -21.22 20.04 -22.28
N PRO A 204 -20.85 19.70 -23.53
CA PRO A 204 -21.80 19.19 -24.51
C PRO A 204 -21.69 17.66 -24.73
N ALA A 205 -22.86 17.11 -25.06
CA ALA A 205 -23.24 15.85 -25.72
C ALA A 205 -22.39 14.56 -25.58
N SER A 206 -23.12 13.49 -25.23
CA SER A 206 -22.67 12.11 -25.06
C SER A 206 -22.06 11.49 -26.32
N VAL A 207 -20.78 11.12 -26.20
CA VAL A 207 -20.05 10.23 -27.12
C VAL A 207 -20.07 8.81 -26.54
N PRO A 208 -20.14 7.74 -27.37
CA PRO A 208 -20.11 6.36 -26.88
C PRO A 208 -18.88 6.12 -25.99
N THR A 209 -19.11 5.56 -24.79
CA THR A 209 -18.07 5.41 -23.78
C THR A 209 -17.34 4.09 -23.96
N ALA A 210 -16.09 4.15 -24.39
CA ALA A 210 -15.17 3.06 -24.16
C ALA A 210 -14.53 3.22 -22.78
N GLN A 211 -14.55 2.14 -22.01
CA GLN A 211 -13.86 2.07 -20.73
C GLN A 211 -12.54 1.33 -20.95
N LEU A 212 -11.42 1.99 -20.65
CA LEU A 212 -10.18 1.26 -20.45
C LEU A 212 -10.30 0.45 -19.16
N PRO A 213 -9.75 -0.78 -19.11
CA PRO A 213 -9.66 -1.53 -17.87
C PRO A 213 -9.02 -0.66 -16.79
N ALA A 214 -9.55 -0.72 -15.56
CA ALA A 214 -8.95 0.00 -14.44
C ALA A 214 -7.46 -0.34 -14.36
N SER A 215 -6.62 0.69 -14.31
CA SER A 215 -5.17 0.57 -14.24
C SER A 215 -4.74 -0.23 -13.01
N THR A 216 -4.60 -1.55 -13.13
CA THR A 216 -3.89 -2.34 -12.11
C THR A 216 -2.40 -2.04 -12.24
N PRO A 217 -1.71 -1.60 -11.16
CA PRO A 217 -0.26 -1.55 -11.17
C PRO A 217 0.27 -2.92 -11.61
N PRO A 218 1.33 -2.98 -12.43
CA PRO A 218 1.96 -4.26 -12.72
C PRO A 218 2.26 -4.95 -11.39
N ALA A 219 1.87 -6.22 -11.28
CA ALA A 219 2.27 -7.04 -10.15
C ALA A 219 3.78 -6.87 -9.96
N ALA A 220 4.22 -6.69 -8.71
CA ALA A 220 5.63 -6.78 -8.40
C ALA A 220 6.17 -8.02 -9.10
N ARG A 221 7.12 -7.87 -10.03
CA ARG A 221 7.76 -9.02 -10.67
C ARG A 221 8.11 -10.01 -9.57
N ALA A 222 7.62 -11.23 -9.68
CA ALA A 222 8.00 -12.31 -8.79
C ALA A 222 9.52 -12.32 -8.70
N ALA A 223 10.03 -12.35 -7.47
CA ALA A 223 11.45 -12.53 -7.22
C ALA A 223 11.91 -13.77 -8.02
N ALA A 224 13.04 -13.64 -8.71
CA ALA A 224 13.73 -14.77 -9.30
C ALA A 224 13.89 -15.88 -8.23
N PRO A 225 13.81 -17.17 -8.60
CA PRO A 225 13.93 -18.27 -7.66
C PRO A 225 15.28 -18.22 -6.93
N ALA A 226 15.24 -18.32 -5.60
CA ALA A 226 16.42 -18.35 -4.76
C ALA A 226 17.31 -19.58 -5.06
N PRO A 227 18.66 -19.46 -4.98
CA PRO A 227 19.54 -20.62 -5.02
C PRO A 227 19.37 -21.49 -3.75
N LYS A 228 19.53 -22.82 -3.94
CA LYS A 228 19.31 -23.90 -2.96
C LYS A 228 20.22 -23.84 -1.71
N PRO A 229 19.85 -24.54 -0.61
CA PRO A 229 20.33 -24.28 0.75
C PRO A 229 21.74 -24.82 1.04
N ALA A 230 22.53 -24.06 1.81
CA ALA A 230 23.68 -24.58 2.55
C ALA A 230 23.23 -25.28 3.85
N THR A 231 23.94 -26.34 4.20
CA THR A 231 23.65 -27.31 5.28
C THR A 231 23.61 -26.71 6.69
N PRO A 232 22.86 -27.31 7.64
CA PRO A 232 22.55 -26.69 8.93
C PRO A 232 23.64 -26.92 9.99
N ARG A 233 23.92 -25.90 10.80
CA ARG A 233 24.55 -26.05 12.12
C ARG A 233 23.47 -26.29 13.20
N PRO A 234 23.76 -27.04 14.28
CA PRO A 234 22.74 -27.49 15.24
C PRO A 234 22.12 -26.32 16.02
N GLN A 235 20.80 -26.20 15.97
CA GLN A 235 20.02 -25.24 16.77
C GLN A 235 19.60 -25.88 18.09
N VAL A 236 19.89 -25.19 19.20
CA VAL A 236 19.28 -25.45 20.51
C VAL A 236 17.81 -25.04 20.41
N ALA A 237 16.91 -25.97 20.78
CA ALA A 237 15.47 -25.84 20.62
C ALA A 237 14.90 -24.67 21.46
N ALA A 238 14.32 -23.68 20.78
CA ALA A 238 13.43 -22.69 21.40
C ALA A 238 11.98 -23.03 21.05
N ALA A 239 11.15 -23.13 22.08
CA ALA A 239 9.76 -23.56 22.05
C ALA A 239 8.88 -22.73 21.10
N THR A 240 7.92 -23.41 20.47
CA THR A 240 6.93 -22.82 19.55
C THR A 240 6.01 -21.84 20.29
N PRO A 241 5.81 -20.59 19.82
CA PRO A 241 4.80 -19.71 20.39
C PRO A 241 3.38 -20.21 20.06
N PRO A 242 2.41 -20.11 20.98
CA PRO A 242 1.07 -20.64 20.78
C PRO A 242 0.32 -19.86 19.69
N ARG A 243 -0.45 -20.60 18.89
CA ARG A 243 -1.32 -20.08 17.83
C ARG A 243 -2.30 -19.04 18.41
N PRO A 244 -2.45 -17.84 17.81
CA PRO A 244 -3.33 -16.81 18.37
C PRO A 244 -4.77 -17.32 18.52
N ALA A 245 -5.32 -17.22 19.73
CA ALA A 245 -6.71 -17.54 20.02
C ALA A 245 -7.65 -16.60 19.24
N LEU A 246 -8.90 -17.03 19.04
CA LEU A 246 -9.93 -16.19 18.42
C LEU A 246 -10.07 -14.86 19.15
N PRO A 247 -10.34 -13.77 18.43
CA PRO A 247 -10.86 -12.58 19.07
C PRO A 247 -12.18 -12.92 19.78
N ARG A 248 -12.34 -12.38 20.99
CA ARG A 248 -13.59 -12.50 21.75
C ARG A 248 -14.55 -11.37 21.32
N PRO A 249 -15.88 -11.58 21.41
CA PRO A 249 -16.85 -10.50 21.24
C PRO A 249 -16.53 -9.34 22.18
N SER A 250 -16.71 -8.10 21.72
CA SER A 250 -16.48 -6.92 22.55
C SER A 250 -17.65 -5.95 22.45
N ALA A 251 -18.26 -5.67 23.59
CA ALA A 251 -19.39 -4.75 23.70
C ALA A 251 -19.05 -3.29 23.35
N SER A 252 -17.78 -2.89 23.47
CA SER A 252 -17.28 -1.54 23.12
C SER A 252 -16.84 -1.40 21.66
N GLY A 253 -16.98 -2.48 20.88
CA GLY A 253 -16.53 -2.55 19.50
C GLY A 253 -17.59 -2.10 18.49
N GLY A 254 -17.31 -1.01 17.75
CA GLY A 254 -18.16 -0.53 16.67
C GLY A 254 -18.04 -1.32 15.35
N TRP A 255 -17.58 -2.57 15.40
CA TRP A 255 -17.41 -3.41 14.21
C TRP A 255 -18.37 -4.59 14.22
N ARG A 256 -18.82 -4.96 13.02
CA ARG A 256 -19.57 -6.16 12.71
C ARG A 256 -19.00 -6.79 11.45
N VAL A 257 -19.31 -8.06 11.21
CA VAL A 257 -19.08 -8.69 9.91
C VAL A 257 -20.41 -8.97 9.23
N GLN A 258 -20.54 -8.65 7.94
CA GLN A 258 -21.71 -8.98 7.14
C GLN A 258 -21.48 -10.30 6.41
N LEU A 259 -22.38 -11.25 6.62
CA LEU A 259 -22.28 -12.63 6.12
C LEU A 259 -23.06 -12.86 4.82
N GLY A 260 -23.95 -11.93 4.49
CA GLY A 260 -24.75 -11.99 3.27
C GLY A 260 -25.94 -11.04 3.30
N ALA A 261 -26.62 -10.94 2.16
CA ALA A 261 -27.82 -10.15 1.98
C ALA A 261 -28.88 -11.03 1.29
N PHE A 262 -30.04 -11.18 1.91
CA PHE A 262 -31.05 -12.16 1.53
C PHE A 262 -32.38 -11.48 1.23
N GLY A 263 -33.05 -11.88 0.16
CA GLY A 263 -34.42 -11.43 -0.13
C GLY A 263 -35.46 -11.95 0.89
N ALA A 264 -35.14 -13.02 1.62
CA ALA A 264 -35.97 -13.57 2.68
C ALA A 264 -35.19 -13.73 3.99
N GLU A 265 -35.78 -13.26 5.08
CA GLU A 265 -35.20 -13.31 6.43
C GLU A 265 -34.95 -14.76 6.92
N ALA A 266 -35.78 -15.71 6.49
CA ALA A 266 -35.60 -17.14 6.80
C ALA A 266 -34.28 -17.71 6.26
N ASN A 267 -33.86 -17.29 5.06
CA ASN A 267 -32.60 -17.74 4.45
C ASN A 267 -31.38 -17.20 5.21
N ALA A 268 -31.48 -15.97 5.74
CA ALA A 268 -30.47 -15.39 6.61
C ALA A 268 -30.32 -16.20 7.91
N ARG A 269 -31.43 -16.58 8.55
CA ARG A 269 -31.41 -17.43 9.76
C ARG A 269 -30.86 -18.83 9.49
N ALA A 270 -31.22 -19.44 8.36
CA ALA A 270 -30.72 -20.75 7.97
C ALA A 270 -29.20 -20.73 7.75
N LEU A 271 -28.66 -19.69 7.09
CA LEU A 271 -27.21 -19.52 6.94
C LEU A 271 -26.53 -19.37 8.30
N TRP A 272 -27.09 -18.56 9.20
CA TRP A 272 -26.54 -18.38 10.55
C TRP A 272 -26.40 -19.72 11.30
N SER A 273 -27.47 -20.52 11.34
CA SER A 273 -27.46 -21.83 12.00
C SER A 273 -26.42 -22.78 11.40
N ARG A 274 -26.26 -22.79 10.07
CA ARG A 274 -25.26 -23.61 9.38
C ARG A 274 -23.84 -23.17 9.74
N LEU A 275 -23.60 -21.86 9.82
CA LEU A 275 -22.28 -21.32 10.11
C LEU A 275 -21.87 -21.49 11.56
N THR A 276 -22.79 -21.34 12.52
CA THR A 276 -22.49 -21.58 13.94
C THR A 276 -22.12 -23.04 14.21
N ALA A 277 -22.66 -23.99 13.42
CA ALA A 277 -22.28 -25.40 13.50
C ALA A 277 -20.90 -25.69 12.87
N LYS A 278 -20.51 -24.96 11.82
CA LYS A 278 -19.27 -25.19 11.06
C LYS A 278 -18.06 -24.39 11.56
N VAL A 279 -18.28 -23.21 12.13
CA VAL A 279 -17.22 -22.29 12.56
C VAL A 279 -17.15 -22.25 14.08
N SER A 280 -16.20 -22.99 14.65
CA SER A 280 -15.96 -23.00 16.09
C SER A 280 -15.69 -21.59 16.62
N GLY A 281 -16.48 -21.16 17.61
CA GLY A 281 -16.40 -19.83 18.24
C GLY A 281 -17.29 -18.76 17.62
N LEU A 282 -18.00 -19.04 16.52
CA LEU A 282 -18.96 -18.09 15.93
C LEU A 282 -20.21 -17.90 16.81
N SER A 283 -20.61 -18.92 17.56
CA SER A 283 -21.75 -18.87 18.50
C SER A 283 -21.58 -17.86 19.64
N ALA A 284 -20.35 -17.38 19.88
CA ALA A 284 -20.09 -16.32 20.85
C ALA A 284 -20.56 -14.94 20.36
N TYR A 285 -20.79 -14.77 19.06
CA TYR A 285 -21.21 -13.49 18.46
C TYR A 285 -22.72 -13.44 18.29
N GLN A 286 -23.31 -12.24 18.42
CA GLN A 286 -24.75 -12.06 18.22
C GLN A 286 -25.07 -11.84 16.72
N PRO A 287 -26.10 -12.53 16.18
CA PRO A 287 -26.60 -12.25 14.85
C PRO A 287 -27.48 -10.99 14.83
N PHE A 288 -27.31 -10.16 13.83
CA PHE A 288 -28.14 -8.99 13.54
C PHE A 288 -28.75 -9.11 12.15
N LEU A 289 -30.08 -9.04 12.08
CA LEU A 289 -30.83 -9.00 10.83
C LEU A 289 -31.20 -7.55 10.52
N VAL A 290 -30.39 -6.90 9.69
CA VAL A 290 -30.56 -5.48 9.36
C VAL A 290 -31.36 -5.37 8.06
N LYS A 291 -32.59 -4.84 8.14
CA LYS A 291 -33.44 -4.59 6.96
C LYS A 291 -32.93 -3.38 6.17
N ALA A 292 -32.83 -3.53 4.86
CA ALA A 292 -32.44 -2.48 3.93
C ALA A 292 -33.25 -2.61 2.64
N GLY A 293 -34.39 -1.91 2.57
CA GLY A 293 -35.35 -2.08 1.50
C GLY A 293 -35.90 -3.50 1.46
N ALA A 294 -35.89 -4.13 0.27
CA ALA A 294 -36.36 -5.51 0.07
C ALA A 294 -35.38 -6.60 0.52
N VAL A 295 -34.23 -6.22 1.12
CA VAL A 295 -33.16 -7.17 1.46
C VAL A 295 -32.84 -7.13 2.95
N THR A 296 -32.66 -8.31 3.53
CA THR A 296 -32.20 -8.51 4.92
C THR A 296 -30.72 -8.85 4.93
N ARG A 297 -29.90 -8.02 5.58
CA ARG A 297 -28.47 -8.27 5.75
C ARG A 297 -28.22 -9.01 7.05
N LEU A 298 -27.58 -10.18 6.96
CA LEU A 298 -27.11 -10.91 8.13
C LEU A 298 -25.75 -10.36 8.55
N GLN A 299 -25.63 -9.91 9.79
CA GLN A 299 -24.40 -9.44 10.39
C GLN A 299 -24.10 -10.17 11.70
N ALA A 300 -22.82 -10.22 12.10
CA ALA A 300 -22.39 -10.78 13.38
C ALA A 300 -21.45 -9.80 14.10
N GLY A 301 -21.65 -9.62 15.40
CA GLY A 301 -20.83 -8.75 16.26
C GLY A 301 -21.41 -8.67 17.67
N PRO A 302 -21.07 -7.66 18.48
CA PRO A 302 -20.09 -6.60 18.24
C PRO A 302 -18.64 -7.07 18.35
N ILE A 303 -17.74 -6.40 17.62
CA ILE A 303 -16.32 -6.79 17.44
C ILE A 303 -15.45 -5.57 17.76
N ALA A 304 -14.38 -5.77 18.54
CA ALA A 304 -13.56 -4.68 19.08
C ALA A 304 -12.89 -3.82 17.99
N SER A 305 -12.37 -4.45 16.94
CA SER A 305 -11.56 -3.78 15.93
C SER A 305 -11.79 -4.32 14.51
N SER A 306 -11.35 -3.55 13.51
CA SER A 306 -11.29 -3.98 12.11
C SER A 306 -10.41 -5.21 11.91
N ALA A 307 -9.32 -5.33 12.68
CA ALA A 307 -8.42 -6.47 12.63
C ALA A 307 -9.10 -7.74 13.14
N ASP A 308 -9.87 -7.64 14.23
CA ASP A 308 -10.67 -8.76 14.77
C ASP A 308 -11.78 -9.18 13.81
N ALA A 309 -12.45 -8.21 13.19
CA ALA A 309 -13.48 -8.47 12.19
C ALA A 309 -12.89 -9.14 10.93
N SER A 310 -11.70 -8.71 10.49
CA SER A 310 -10.97 -9.35 9.39
C SER A 310 -10.58 -10.79 9.72
N ARG A 311 -10.07 -11.04 10.93
CA ARG A 311 -9.73 -12.39 11.40
C ARG A 311 -10.96 -13.31 11.45
N LEU A 312 -12.10 -12.80 11.92
CA LEU A 312 -13.36 -13.54 11.93
C LEU A 312 -13.80 -13.86 10.50
N CYS A 313 -13.69 -12.93 9.56
CA CYS A 313 -14.05 -13.17 8.17
C CYS A 313 -13.20 -14.20 7.44
N ILE A 314 -11.91 -14.28 7.73
CA ILE A 314 -11.04 -15.33 7.15
C ILE A 314 -11.58 -16.72 7.51
N ARG A 315 -12.04 -16.91 8.75
CA ARG A 315 -12.55 -18.18 9.27
C ARG A 315 -13.89 -18.56 8.64
N ILE A 316 -14.76 -17.57 8.47
CA ILE A 316 -16.07 -17.77 7.85
C ILE A 316 -15.94 -18.08 6.36
N LYS A 317 -15.02 -17.40 5.66
CA LYS A 317 -14.68 -17.70 4.26
C LYS A 317 -14.10 -19.10 4.09
N ALA A 318 -13.25 -19.53 5.01
CA ALA A 318 -12.74 -20.91 5.02
C ALA A 318 -13.85 -21.97 5.23
N ALA A 319 -14.97 -21.60 5.86
CA ALA A 319 -16.17 -22.44 5.98
C ALA A 319 -17.14 -22.32 4.80
N GLY A 320 -16.76 -21.60 3.74
CA GLY A 320 -17.50 -21.48 2.49
C GLY A 320 -18.69 -20.51 2.56
N ALA A 321 -18.60 -19.45 3.36
CA ALA A 321 -19.57 -18.35 3.33
C ALA A 321 -18.89 -17.00 3.14
N ASP A 322 -19.63 -16.09 2.51
CA ASP A 322 -19.18 -14.71 2.33
C ASP A 322 -19.05 -14.00 3.67
N CYS A 323 -18.09 -13.09 3.75
CA CYS A 323 -17.88 -12.27 4.93
C CYS A 323 -17.18 -10.96 4.58
N MET A 324 -17.74 -9.86 5.07
CA MET A 324 -17.21 -8.51 4.89
C MET A 324 -17.19 -7.75 6.23
N PRO A 325 -16.02 -7.32 6.72
CA PRO A 325 -15.94 -6.43 7.88
C PRO A 325 -16.63 -5.09 7.59
N LYS A 326 -17.40 -4.59 8.55
CA LYS A 326 -18.12 -3.31 8.46
C LYS A 326 -18.11 -2.60 9.80
N LYS A 327 -17.90 -1.28 9.79
CA LYS A 327 -18.17 -0.44 10.96
C LYS A 327 -19.69 -0.30 11.11
N SER A 328 -20.24 -0.71 12.25
CA SER A 328 -21.68 -0.68 12.57
C SER A 328 -22.13 0.71 12.96
#